data_AF-E2BZE9-F1
#
_entry.id   AF-E2BZE9-F1
#
_cell.length_a   1.000
_cell.length_b   1.000
_cell.length_c   1.000
_cell.angle_alpha   90.00
_cell.angle_beta   90.00
_cell.angle_gamma   90.00
#
_symmetry.space_group_name_H-M   'P 1'
#
loop_
_entity.id
_entity.type
_entity.pdbx_description
1 polymer ?
#
loop_
_entity_poly.entity_id
_entity_poly.type
_entity_poly.pdbx_seq_one_letter_code
_entity_poly.pdbx_strand_id
1 'polypeptide(L)' 'GGKEVDAVVEMFRRSETLYDVKYASYVGDGDSKTYKGIIDAKPYDDFNVAKKECIDHVQKRMGTRLRNLKKKM' A
#
# COMPACT_ATOMS: atom_id res chain seq x y z
N GLY A 1 6.90 10.50 8.32
CA GLY A 1 6.12 10.82 7.11
C GLY A 1 6.98 10.66 5.87
N GLY A 2 7.62 11.74 5.40
CA GLY A 2 8.36 11.75 4.12
C GLY A 2 9.43 10.65 3.98
N LYS A 3 10.27 10.46 5.00
CA LYS A 3 11.37 9.48 4.95
C LYS A 3 10.93 8.03 4.70
N GLU A 4 9.73 7.65 5.15
CA GLU A 4 9.19 6.30 4.92
C GLU A 4 8.72 6.15 3.47
N VAL A 5 8.07 7.18 2.93
CA VAL A 5 7.65 7.22 1.53
C VAL A 5 8.85 7.14 0.61
N ASP A 6 9.88 7.94 0.87
CA ASP A 6 11.10 7.98 0.07
C ASP A 6 11.82 6.62 0.07
N ALA A 7 11.92 5.98 1.25
CA ALA A 7 12.53 4.67 1.38
C ALA A 7 11.77 3.58 0.60
N VAL A 8 10.44 3.57 0.66
CA VAL A 8 9.63 2.59 -0.08
C VAL A 8 9.73 2.85 -1.59
N VAL A 9 9.66 4.11 -2.04
CA VAL A 9 9.84 4.44 -3.46
C VAL A 9 11.21 3.98 -3.96
N GLU A 10 12.27 4.21 -3.19
CA GLU A 10 13.62 3.76 -3.53
C GLU A 10 13.69 2.23 -3.64
N MET A 11 13.05 1.49 -2.72
CA MET A 11 12.96 0.03 -2.78
C MET A 11 12.29 -0.46 -4.08
N PHE A 12 11.24 0.23 -4.55
CA PHE A 12 10.57 -0.12 -5.79
C PHE A 12 11.46 0.17 -7.00
N ARG A 13 12.06 1.37 -7.08
CA ARG A 13 12.91 1.76 -8.22
C ARG A 13 14.11 0.84 -8.43
N ARG A 14 14.80 0.47 -7.36
CA ARG A 14 16.03 -0.34 -7.47
C ARG A 14 15.77 -1.85 -7.64
N SER A 15 14.53 -2.31 -7.51
CA SER A 15 14.20 -3.74 -7.50
C SER A 15 14.59 -4.45 -8.80
N GLU A 16 14.30 -3.84 -9.95
CA GLU A 16 14.62 -4.41 -11.25
C GLU A 16 16.13 -4.42 -11.49
N THR A 17 16.83 -3.31 -11.22
CA THR A 17 18.28 -3.23 -11.41
C THR A 17 19.07 -4.15 -10.47
N LEU A 18 18.65 -4.30 -9.21
CA LEU A 18 19.39 -5.09 -8.23
C LEU A 18 19.05 -6.58 -8.27
N TYR A 19 17.83 -6.94 -8.66
CA TYR A 19 17.30 -8.29 -8.47
C TYR A 19 16.52 -8.83 -9.67
N ASP A 20 16.36 -8.07 -10.75
CA ASP A 20 15.59 -8.45 -11.94
C ASP A 20 14.12 -8.80 -11.62
N VAL A 21 13.53 -8.09 -10.65
CA VAL A 21 12.12 -8.27 -10.25
C VAL A 21 11.37 -6.95 -10.19
N LYS A 22 10.06 -7.01 -10.41
CA LYS A 22 9.14 -5.88 -10.24
C LYS A 22 8.06 -6.20 -9.22
N TYR A 23 7.75 -5.24 -8.35
CA TYR A 23 6.69 -5.37 -7.36
C TYR A 23 5.34 -4.93 -7.94
N ALA A 24 4.47 -5.91 -8.22
CA ALA A 24 3.14 -5.65 -8.76
C ALA A 24 2.12 -5.12 -7.73
N SER A 25 2.40 -5.23 -6.43
CA SER A 25 1.45 -4.85 -5.37
C SER A 25 2.12 -4.22 -4.16
N TYR A 26 1.45 -3.24 -3.57
CA TYR A 26 1.78 -2.63 -2.29
C TYR A 26 0.69 -2.97 -1.25
N VAL A 27 1.07 -3.52 -0.10
CA VAL A 27 0.16 -3.86 1.00
C VAL A 27 0.34 -2.84 2.13
N GLY A 28 -0.73 -2.17 2.56
CA GLY A 28 -0.68 -1.17 3.64
C GLY A 28 -1.90 -1.17 4.56
N ASP A 29 -1.76 -0.64 5.78
CA ASP A 29 -2.81 -0.55 6.82
C ASP A 29 -3.66 0.73 6.63
N GLY A 30 -4.08 0.98 5.38
CA GLY A 30 -4.73 2.23 4.99
C GLY A 30 -3.77 3.35 4.57
N ASP A 31 -2.47 3.07 4.51
CA ASP A 31 -1.43 4.03 4.09
C ASP A 31 -1.70 4.58 2.70
N SER A 32 -2.12 5.84 2.66
CA SER A 32 -2.49 6.52 1.43
C SER A 32 -1.37 7.39 0.90
N LYS A 33 -0.49 7.92 1.78
CA LYS A 33 0.66 8.75 1.38
C LYS A 33 1.75 7.94 0.70
N THR A 34 2.11 6.78 1.26
CA THR A 34 3.13 5.89 0.69
C THR A 34 2.70 5.34 -0.65
N TYR A 35 1.47 4.83 -0.76
CA TYR A 35 0.95 4.37 -2.05
C TYR A 35 0.94 5.48 -3.10
N LYS A 36 0.52 6.70 -2.73
CA LYS A 36 0.58 7.84 -3.65
C LYS A 36 2.01 8.13 -4.10
N GLY A 37 2.98 8.10 -3.18
CA GLY A 37 4.39 8.26 -3.53
C GLY A 37 4.89 7.23 -4.54
N ILE A 38 4.47 5.96 -4.41
CA ILE A 38 4.80 4.89 -5.38
C ILE A 38 4.19 5.20 -6.75
N ILE A 39 2.92 5.57 -6.81
CA ILE A 39 2.23 5.87 -8.07
C ILE A 39 2.83 7.09 -8.76
N ASP A 40 3.08 8.16 -8.02
CA ASP A 40 3.66 9.40 -8.56
C ASP A 40 5.10 9.16 -9.05
N ALA A 41 5.84 8.25 -8.40
CA ALA A 41 7.20 7.91 -8.76
C ALA A 41 7.33 7.03 -10.01
N LYS A 42 6.24 6.38 -10.46
CA LYS A 42 6.19 5.45 -11.61
C LYS A 42 7.44 4.57 -11.72
N PRO A 43 7.68 3.66 -10.75
CA PRO A 43 8.93 2.91 -10.70
C PRO A 43 9.14 1.95 -11.87
N TYR A 44 8.07 1.62 -12.62
CA TYR A 44 8.11 0.74 -13.78
C TYR A 44 7.29 1.36 -14.92
N ASP A 45 7.75 1.18 -16.16
CA ASP A 45 7.11 1.78 -17.35
C ASP A 45 5.91 0.99 -17.88
N ASP A 46 5.84 -0.30 -17.58
CA ASP A 46 4.91 -1.26 -18.17
C ASP A 46 3.60 -1.44 -17.38
N PHE A 47 3.58 -1.09 -16.10
CA PHE A 47 2.37 -1.19 -15.28
C PHE A 47 2.37 -0.29 -14.04
N ASN A 48 1.17 -0.07 -13.48
CA ASN A 48 0.98 0.59 -12.19
C ASN A 48 0.91 -0.42 -11.04
N VAL A 49 1.57 -0.11 -9.92
CA VAL A 49 1.54 -0.93 -8.71
C VAL A 49 0.12 -0.93 -8.12
N ALA A 50 -0.44 -2.11 -7.82
CA ALA A 50 -1.77 -2.23 -7.23
C ALA A 50 -1.74 -2.06 -5.69
N LYS A 51 -2.66 -1.27 -5.12
CA LYS A 51 -2.84 -1.20 -3.65
C LYS A 51 -3.64 -2.39 -3.14
N LYS A 52 -3.20 -2.99 -2.04
CA LYS A 52 -3.93 -3.98 -1.25
C LYS A 52 -4.00 -3.52 0.21
N GLU A 53 -5.13 -3.79 0.86
CA GLU A 53 -5.28 -3.57 2.30
C GLU A 53 -4.69 -4.76 3.07
N CYS A 54 -4.00 -4.49 4.19
CA CYS A 54 -3.55 -5.57 5.06
C CYS A 54 -4.74 -6.26 5.76
N ILE A 55 -4.57 -7.53 6.11
CA ILE A 55 -5.63 -8.35 6.72
C ILE A 55 -6.11 -7.76 8.05
N ASP A 56 -5.19 -7.22 8.85
CA ASP A 56 -5.49 -6.55 10.11
C ASP A 56 -6.39 -5.32 9.91
N HIS A 57 -6.14 -4.51 8.87
CA HIS A 57 -7.00 -3.37 8.54
C HIS A 57 -8.41 -3.84 8.20
N VAL A 58 -8.50 -4.89 7.37
CA VAL A 58 -9.78 -5.47 6.95
C VAL A 58 -10.55 -5.96 8.18
N GLN A 59 -9.90 -6.68 9.09
CA GLN A 59 -10.51 -7.17 10.33
C GLN A 59 -10.99 -6.02 11.23
N LYS A 60 -10.15 -5.01 11.48
CA LYS A 60 -10.52 -3.81 12.28
C LYS A 60 -11.74 -3.11 11.69
N ARG A 61 -11.77 -2.92 10.36
CA ARG A 61 -12.88 -2.30 9.64
C ARG A 61 -14.18 -3.11 9.75
N MET A 62 -14.10 -4.43 9.54
CA MET A 62 -15.24 -5.33 9.68
C MET A 62 -15.79 -5.31 11.11
N GLY A 63 -14.92 -5.47 12.12
CA GLY A 63 -15.34 -5.43 13.52
C GLY A 63 -15.99 -4.11 13.92
N THR A 64 -15.49 -2.98 13.41
CA THR A 64 -16.09 -1.67 13.66
C THR A 64 -17.47 -1.54 13.05
N ARG A 65 -17.66 -2.00 11.80
CA ARG A 65 -18.97 -2.02 11.13
C ARG A 65 -19.99 -2.86 11.88
N LEU A 66 -19.61 -4.05 12.34
CA LEU A 66 -20.47 -4.94 13.12
C LEU A 66 -20.90 -4.32 14.46
N ARG A 67 -19.96 -3.73 15.21
CA ARG A 67 -20.28 -3.05 16.48
C ARG A 67 -21.21 -1.86 16.27
N ASN A 68 -21.00 -1.08 15.21
CA ASN A 68 -21.86 0.04 14.88
C ASN A 68 -23.27 -0.41 14.48
N LEU A 69 -23.40 -1.53 13.77
CA LEU A 69 -24.69 -2.13 13.47
C LEU A 69 -25.42 -2.54 14.76
N LYS A 70 -24.73 -3.26 15.66
CA LYS A 70 -25.31 -3.66 16.96
C LYS A 70 -25.78 -2.48 17.81
N LYS A 71 -25.08 -1.34 17.79
CA LYS A 71 -25.47 -0.13 18.53
C LYS A 71 -26.68 0.60 17.94
N LYS A 72 -26.98 0.37 16.66
CA LYS A 72 -28.13 0.96 15.95
C LYS A 72 -29.36 0.08 15.99
N MET A 73 -29.20 -1.17 16.43
CA MET A 73 -30.30 -2.03 16.85
C MET A 73 -30.74 -1.63 18.26
#